data_AF-A0A927RY38-F1
#
_entry.id   AF-A0A927RY38-F1
#
_cell.length_a   1.000
_cell.length_b   1.000
_cell.length_c   1.000
_cell.angle_alpha   90.00
_cell.angle_beta   90.00
_cell.angle_gamma   90.00
#
_symmetry.space_group_name_H-M   'P 1'
#
loop_
_entity.id
_entity.type
_entity.pdbx_description
1 polymer ?
#
loop_
_entity_poly.entity_id
_entity_poly.type
_entity_poly.pdbx_seq_one_letter_code
_entity_poly.pdbx_strand_id
1 'polypeptide(L)'
;MAKTGKNSPSVFNWMITLILYAIPGLNVLFLILSAIFAKSTAKRRFAIAAILLMLLGVVLVIAAFVAFPEFFREIAQTLRDSTNVAATLPELTA
;
A
#
# COMPACT_ATOMS: atom_id res chain seq x y z
N MET A 1 22.98 40.20 -11.49
CA MET A 1 22.00 39.31 -12.16
C MET A 1 21.79 38.09 -11.28
N ALA A 2 20.80 38.11 -10.39
CA ALA A 2 20.48 36.95 -9.56
C ALA A 2 19.79 35.90 -10.43
N LYS A 3 20.49 34.80 -10.71
CA LYS A 3 19.93 33.65 -11.42
C LYS A 3 18.91 33.02 -10.47
N THR A 4 17.63 33.39 -10.61
CA THR A 4 16.50 32.68 -9.98
C THR A 4 16.57 31.24 -10.48
N GLY A 5 17.26 30.40 -9.71
CA GLY A 5 17.32 28.97 -9.94
C GLY A 5 15.92 28.44 -9.78
N LYS A 6 15.33 27.99 -10.88
CA LYS A 6 14.02 27.34 -10.98
C LYS A 6 14.08 26.00 -10.23
N ASN A 7 14.13 26.07 -8.90
CA ASN A 7 14.20 24.93 -7.98
C ASN A 7 12.80 24.47 -7.56
N SER A 8 11.75 24.96 -8.23
CA SER A 8 10.38 24.54 -7.98
C SER A 8 10.25 23.07 -8.39
N PRO A 9 9.93 22.16 -7.47
CA PRO A 9 9.68 20.77 -7.82
C PRO A 9 8.56 20.72 -8.87
N SER A 10 8.82 20.08 -10.00
CA SER A 10 7.82 19.95 -11.07
C SER A 10 6.60 19.20 -10.54
N VAL A 11 5.45 19.89 -10.48
CA VAL A 11 4.17 19.35 -9.99
C VAL A 11 3.80 18.08 -10.76
N PHE A 12 4.04 18.05 -12.06
CA PHE A 12 3.78 16.89 -12.92
C PHE A 12 4.59 15.65 -12.48
N ASN A 13 5.85 15.85 -12.08
CA ASN A 13 6.72 14.77 -11.60
C ASN A 13 6.27 14.23 -10.24
N TRP A 14 5.64 15.06 -9.40
CA TRP A 14 5.01 14.63 -8.14
C TRP A 14 3.69 13.93 -8.38
N MET A 15 2.90 14.38 -9.35
CA MET A 15 1.64 13.75 -9.69
C MET A 15 1.83 12.30 -10.18
N ILE A 16 2.83 12.05 -11.03
CA ILE A 16 3.23 10.69 -11.43
C ILE A 16 3.68 9.85 -10.23
N THR A 17 4.45 10.44 -9.31
CA THR A 17 4.92 9.80 -8.08
C THR A 17 3.74 9.33 -7.22
N LEU A 18 2.68 10.15 -7.11
CA LEU A 18 1.47 9.82 -6.36
C LEU A 18 0.60 8.76 -7.06
N ILE A 19 0.49 8.81 -8.39
CA ILE A 19 -0.25 7.80 -9.17
C ILE A 19 0.42 6.42 -9.04
N LEU A 20 1.77 6.36 -9.14
CA LEU A 20 2.52 5.12 -8.95
C LEU A 20 2.39 4.58 -7.51
N TYR A 21 2.29 5.47 -6.52
CA TYR A 21 2.07 5.10 -5.12
C TYR A 21 0.68 4.49 -4.88
N ALA A 22 -0.34 4.88 -5.66
CA ALA A 22 -1.70 4.37 -5.50
C ALA A 22 -1.86 2.90 -5.94
N ILE A 23 -0.91 2.36 -6.73
CA ILE A 23 -0.98 0.98 -7.23
C ILE A 23 -0.27 0.05 -6.22
N PRO A 24 -0.99 -0.82 -5.48
CA PRO A 24 -0.43 -1.57 -4.35
C PRO A 24 0.84 -2.37 -4.67
N GLY A 25 0.89 -3.00 -5.85
CA GLY A 25 2.04 -3.79 -6.29
C GLY A 25 3.22 -2.97 -6.82
N LEU A 26 2.96 -1.83 -7.46
CA LEU A 26 4.02 -0.97 -8.00
C LEU A 26 4.57 0.00 -6.96
N ASN A 27 3.80 0.30 -5.91
CA ASN A 27 4.16 1.23 -4.86
C ASN A 27 5.49 0.86 -4.19
N VAL A 28 5.64 -0.39 -3.75
CA VAL A 28 6.86 -0.86 -3.05
C VAL A 28 8.10 -0.74 -3.94
N LEU A 29 7.98 -1.18 -5.19
CA LEU A 29 9.08 -1.11 -6.17
C LEU A 29 9.48 0.34 -6.44
N PHE A 30 8.48 1.21 -6.64
CA PHE A 30 8.67 2.63 -6.89
C PHE A 30 9.31 3.36 -5.71
N LEU A 31 8.92 3.03 -4.48
CA LEU A 31 9.51 3.57 -3.26
C LEU A 31 10.98 3.16 -3.11
N ILE A 32 11.30 1.89 -3.35
CA ILE A 32 12.69 1.40 -3.29
C ILE A 32 13.54 2.10 -4.35
N LEU A 33 13.05 2.16 -5.60
CA LEU A 33 13.74 2.85 -6.69
C LEU A 33 13.91 4.34 -6.39
N SER A 34 12.92 5.00 -5.79
CA SER A 34 12.99 6.40 -5.39
C SER A 34 13.91 6.63 -4.19
N ALA A 35 14.07 5.66 -3.29
CA ALA A 35 14.99 5.76 -2.15
C ALA A 35 16.47 5.64 -2.59
N ILE A 36 16.75 4.90 -3.66
CA ILE A 36 18.11 4.64 -4.15
C ILE A 36 18.51 5.62 -5.26
N PHE A 37 17.63 5.81 -6.26
CA PHE A 37 17.98 6.50 -7.51
C PHE A 37 17.43 7.93 -7.64
N ALA A 38 16.64 8.43 -6.68
CA ALA A 38 16.12 9.79 -6.79
C ALA A 38 17.23 10.85 -6.64
N LYS A 39 17.46 11.61 -7.72
CA LYS A 39 18.35 12.79 -7.71
C LYS A 39 17.89 13.91 -6.77
N SER A 40 16.59 13.96 -6.46
CA SER A 40 16.03 14.98 -5.56
C SER A 40 16.00 14.47 -4.11
N THR A 41 16.67 15.19 -3.21
CA THR A 41 16.71 14.89 -1.78
C THR A 41 15.32 14.81 -1.15
N ALA A 42 14.36 15.61 -1.64
CA ALA A 42 12.98 15.60 -1.17
C ALA A 42 12.26 14.27 -1.50
N LYS A 43 12.42 13.76 -2.74
CA LYS A 43 11.84 12.49 -3.17
C LYS A 43 12.42 11.31 -2.39
N ARG A 44 13.73 11.34 -2.13
CA ARG A 44 14.43 10.31 -1.35
C ARG A 44 13.92 10.26 0.10
N ARG A 45 13.79 11.40 0.76
CA ARG A 45 13.24 11.49 2.13
C ARG A 45 11.79 11.04 2.21
N PHE A 46 10.96 11.44 1.25
CA PHE A 46 9.58 10.97 1.14
C PHE A 46 9.52 9.45 0.99
N ALA A 47 10.32 8.88 0.09
CA ALA A 47 10.36 7.44 -0.14
C ALA A 47 10.73 6.67 1.13
N ILE A 48 11.76 7.13 1.87
CA ILE A 48 12.17 6.51 3.14
C ILE A 48 11.05 6.61 4.19
N ALA A 49 10.42 7.78 4.34
CA ALA A 49 9.32 7.96 5.29
C ALA A 49 8.11 7.07 4.95
N ALA A 50 7.78 6.93 3.67
CA ALA A 50 6.70 6.08 3.20
C ALA A 50 7.00 4.58 3.42
N ILE A 51 8.25 4.15 3.20
CA ILE A 51 8.68 2.77 3.52
C ILE A 51 8.55 2.50 5.02
N LEU A 52 8.98 3.44 5.87
CA LEU A 52 8.84 3.31 7.33
C LEU A 52 7.36 3.25 7.74
N LEU A 53 6.51 4.09 7.16
CA LEU A 53 5.07 4.08 7.43
C LEU A 53 4.42 2.76 6.99
N MET A 54 4.82 2.23 5.84
CA MET A 54 4.33 0.93 5.35
C MET A 54 4.77 -0.20 6.28
N LEU A 55 6.03 -0.19 6.73
CA LEU A 55 6.55 -1.17 7.69
C LEU A 55 5.79 -1.09 9.02
N LEU A 56 5.51 0.11 9.52
CA LEU A 56 4.67 0.32 10.69
C LEU A 56 3.26 -0.24 10.49
N GLY A 57 2.66 0.00 9.32
CA GLY A 57 1.36 -0.55 8.95
C GLY A 57 1.34 -2.08 8.98
N VAL A 58 2.36 -2.74 8.43
CA VAL A 58 2.51 -4.20 8.48
C VAL A 58 2.60 -4.69 9.93
N VAL A 59 3.41 -4.04 10.76
CA VAL A 59 3.54 -4.38 12.18
C VAL A 59 2.20 -4.23 12.91
N LEU A 60 1.45 -3.16 12.63
CA LEU A 60 0.13 -2.94 13.22
C LEU A 60 -0.89 -3.99 12.78
N VAL A 61 -0.86 -4.42 11.51
CA VAL A 61 -1.72 -5.50 11.02
C VAL A 61 -1.39 -6.80 11.76
N ILE A 62 -0.10 -7.17 11.84
CA ILE A 62 0.33 -8.35 12.58
C ILE A 62 -0.11 -8.25 14.05
N ALA A 63 0.12 -7.10 14.69
CA ALA A 63 -0.30 -6.85 16.06
C ALA A 63 -1.82 -6.99 16.23
N ALA A 64 -2.62 -6.53 15.25
CA ALA A 64 -4.07 -6.69 15.29
C ALA A 64 -4.47 -8.17 15.22
N PHE A 65 -3.86 -8.97 14.34
CA PHE A 65 -4.11 -10.41 14.26
C PHE A 65 -3.75 -11.15 15.56
N VAL A 66 -2.69 -10.72 16.24
CA VAL A 66 -2.26 -11.28 17.52
C VAL A 66 -3.16 -10.83 18.68
N ALA A 67 -3.59 -9.56 18.69
CA ALA A 67 -4.39 -8.99 19.77
C ALA A 67 -5.87 -9.37 19.70
N PHE A 68 -6.40 -9.60 18.49
CA PHE A 68 -7.83 -9.87 18.26
C PHE A 68 -8.05 -11.17 17.46
N PRO A 69 -7.51 -12.33 17.88
CA PRO A 69 -7.54 -13.55 17.09
C PRO A 69 -8.96 -14.08 16.84
N GLU A 70 -9.86 -13.98 17.84
CA GLU A 70 -11.23 -14.50 17.71
C GLU A 70 -12.06 -13.70 16.71
N PHE A 71 -11.91 -12.38 16.66
CA PHE A 71 -12.57 -11.53 15.66
C PHE A 71 -12.22 -11.96 14.22
N PHE A 72 -10.94 -12.22 13.95
CA PHE A 72 -10.52 -12.69 12.63
C PHE A 72 -10.97 -14.12 12.33
N ARG A 73 -11.10 -14.99 13.35
CA ARG A 73 -11.67 -16.34 13.18
C ARG A 73 -13.14 -16.29 12.81
N GLU A 74 -13.93 -15.45 13.46
CA GLU A 74 -15.36 -15.28 13.15
C GLU A 74 -15.56 -14.76 11.72
N ILE A 75 -14.75 -13.79 11.28
CA ILE A 75 -14.76 -13.32 9.89
C ILE A 75 -14.40 -14.46 8.93
N ALA A 76 -13.35 -15.24 9.25
CA ALA A 76 -12.92 -16.35 8.40
C ALA A 76 -13.99 -17.45 8.31
N GLN A 77 -14.68 -17.75 9.41
CA GLN A 77 -15.81 -18.68 9.44
C GLN A 77 -16.98 -18.15 8.59
N THR A 78 -17.36 -16.89 8.77
CA THR A 78 -18.42 -16.24 7.98
C THR A 78 -18.13 -16.29 6.47
N LEU A 79 -16.89 -16.01 6.08
CA LEU A 79 -16.46 -16.08 4.68
C LEU A 79 -16.50 -17.52 4.13
N ARG A 80 -16.09 -18.50 4.94
CA ARG A 80 -16.14 -19.92 4.58
C ARG A 80 -17.59 -20.39 4.40
N ASP A 81 -18.47 -20.02 5.32
CA ASP A 81 -19.88 -20.42 5.27
C ASP A 81 -20.59 -19.79 4.08
N SER A 82 -20.30 -18.52 3.77
CA SER A 82 -20.81 -17.84 2.57
C SER A 82 -20.34 -18.52 1.28
N THR A 83 -19.13 -19.06 1.25
CA THR A 83 -18.58 -19.77 0.08
C THR A 83 -19.22 -21.15 -0.08
N ASN A 84 -19.43 -21.87 1.02
CA ASN A 84 -20.05 -23.19 0.99
C ASN A 84 -21.52 -23.13 0.55
N VAL A 85 -22.29 -22.12 0.98
CA VAL A 85 -23.68 -21.91 0.55
C VAL A 85 -23.75 -21.64 -0.96
N ALA A 86 -22.81 -20.86 -1.50
CA ALA A 86 -22.72 -20.60 -2.94
C ALA A 86 -22.38 -21.87 -3.76
N ALA A 87 -21.59 -22.78 -3.19
CA ALA A 87 -21.21 -24.04 -3.84
C ALA A 87 -22.35 -25.08 -3.87
N THR A 88 -23.33 -25.02 -2.97
CA THR A 88 -24.47 -25.95 -2.90
C THR A 88 -25.70 -25.52 -3.70
N LEU A 89 -25.78 -24.25 -4.14
CA LEU A 89 -26.86 -23.75 -5.01
C LEU A 89 -27.04 -24.48 -6.35
N PRO A 90 -25.99 -24.97 -7.04
CA PRO A 90 -26.14 -25.70 -8.30
C PRO A 90 -26.85 -27.05 -8.15
N GLU A 91 -26.72 -27.72 -6.99
CA GLU A 91 -27.28 -29.05 -6.76
C GLU A 91 -28.77 -29.03 -6.37
N LEU A 92 -29.32 -27.88 -5.97
CA LEU A 92 -30.74 -27.70 -5.63
C LEU A 92 -31.58 -27.15 -6.80
N THR A 93 -30.95 -26.84 -7.93
CA THR A 93 -31.61 -26.34 -9.16
C THR A 93 -31.53 -27.30 -10.34
N ALA A 94 -31.04 -28.54 -10.12
CA ALA A 94 -31.06 -29.65 -11.06
C ALA A 94 -32.13 -30.67 -10.67
#